data_AF-A0A1X2I055-F1
#
_entry.id   AF-A0A1X2I055-F1
#
_cell.length_a   1.000
_cell.length_b   1.000
_cell.length_c   1.000
_cell.angle_alpha   90.00
_cell.angle_beta   90.00
_cell.angle_gamma   90.00
#
_symmetry.space_group_name_H-M   'P 1'
#
loop_
_entity.id
_entity.type
_entity.pdbx_description
1 polymer ?
#
loop_
_entity_poly.entity_id
_entity_poly.type
_entity_poly.pdbx_seq_one_letter_code
_entity_poly.pdbx_strand_id
1 'polypeptide(L)'
;MHNNNNSNLWMIVYLFLGIFFALVSSHPLKTTDQQQQQHHIEPVNEEKQDRIQVDLFSQLLSTHWQFDHLDSIMSQSHKEIADHIQNHIEIDIQTSDQPSLASFELRQQDQQQQQQPLQRQQQQKIMMQRPSMMRMEHMEYDLLKSQMMNAIQARTQGLLPEMWDQAGEALGRPAIEGYVQQLLRTACPLHQEWVEMSCLDQHAMTLSSQLDAYVQNHLTAIWTLFQKDALPNLLQSTVKELEKVVDYFNDEAQDNHPRIIVHVLPWSTYNPSSIMDLSSLDDHSLFSNFITLAKI
;
A
#
# COMPACT_ATOMS: atom_id res chain seq x y z
N MET A 1 -7.20 -41.54 8.64
CA MET A 1 -7.63 -40.39 9.46
C MET A 1 -7.53 -39.17 8.57
N HIS A 2 -8.68 -38.69 8.09
CA HIS A 2 -8.77 -37.69 7.02
C HIS A 2 -9.02 -36.30 7.59
N ASN A 3 -8.43 -35.32 6.91
CA ASN A 3 -8.16 -33.95 7.30
C ASN A 3 -9.45 -33.11 7.33
N ASN A 4 -9.80 -32.50 8.48
CA ASN A 4 -11.08 -31.80 8.69
C ASN A 4 -10.95 -30.28 8.92
N ASN A 5 -9.80 -29.69 8.56
CA ASN A 5 -9.51 -28.28 8.89
C ASN A 5 -9.94 -27.25 7.82
N ASN A 6 -10.36 -27.69 6.63
CA ASN A 6 -10.74 -26.76 5.55
C ASN A 6 -12.18 -26.25 5.62
N SER A 7 -13.05 -26.82 6.47
CA SER A 7 -14.47 -26.43 6.51
C SER A 7 -14.74 -25.15 7.30
N ASN A 8 -13.87 -24.80 8.26
CA ASN A 8 -14.06 -23.62 9.10
C ASN A 8 -13.66 -22.30 8.41
N LEU A 9 -12.72 -22.34 7.45
CA LEU A 9 -12.28 -21.13 6.75
C LEU A 9 -13.35 -20.59 5.79
N TRP A 10 -14.07 -21.50 5.11
CA TRP A 10 -15.17 -21.11 4.21
C TRP A 10 -16.36 -20.53 4.98
N MET A 11 -16.65 -21.03 6.19
CA MET A 11 -17.75 -20.48 6.99
C MET A 11 -17.49 -19.03 7.44
N ILE A 12 -16.24 -18.67 7.72
CA ILE A 12 -15.86 -17.29 8.09
C ILE A 12 -16.00 -16.35 6.88
N VAL A 13 -15.58 -16.79 5.68
CA VAL A 13 -15.71 -16.00 4.44
C VAL A 13 -17.19 -15.74 4.09
N TYR A 14 -18.08 -16.72 4.26
CA TYR A 14 -19.53 -16.52 4.05
C TYR A 14 -20.18 -15.62 5.11
N LEU A 15 -19.68 -15.61 6.35
CA LEU A 15 -20.19 -14.74 7.41
C LEU A 15 -19.87 -13.26 7.15
N PHE A 16 -18.71 -12.95 6.57
CA PHE A 16 -18.35 -11.57 6.19
C PHE A 16 -19.08 -11.08 4.92
N LEU A 17 -19.31 -11.95 3.94
CA LEU A 17 -20.08 -11.60 2.74
C LEU A 17 -21.59 -11.37 3.02
N GLY A 18 -22.15 -12.04 4.03
CA GLY A 18 -23.55 -11.86 4.43
C GLY A 18 -23.83 -10.52 5.14
N ILE A 19 -22.87 -9.99 5.88
CA ILE A 19 -23.01 -8.72 6.61
C ILE A 19 -22.98 -7.52 5.64
N PHE A 20 -22.23 -7.62 4.54
CA PHE A 20 -22.16 -6.56 3.53
C PHE A 20 -23.46 -6.40 2.72
N PHE A 21 -24.22 -7.48 2.48
CA PHE A 21 -25.51 -7.40 1.76
C PHE A 21 -26.68 -6.96 2.65
N ALA A 22 -26.58 -7.14 3.97
CA ALA A 22 -27.65 -6.75 4.90
C ALA A 22 -27.74 -5.23 5.15
N LEU A 23 -26.67 -4.47 4.90
CA LEU A 23 -26.63 -3.01 5.10
C LEU A 23 -27.14 -2.19 3.91
N VAL A 24 -27.28 -2.79 2.72
CA VAL A 24 -27.74 -2.09 1.49
C VAL A 24 -29.27 -2.16 1.30
N SER A 25 -30.00 -2.89 2.15
CA SER A 25 -31.41 -3.26 1.90
C SER A 25 -32.39 -2.73 2.95
N SER A 26 -32.28 -1.47 3.38
CA SER A 26 -33.18 -0.94 4.41
C SER A 26 -33.55 0.53 4.23
N HIS A 27 -34.22 0.88 3.13
CA HIS A 27 -35.13 2.05 3.10
C HIS A 27 -36.39 1.70 2.30
N PRO A 28 -37.57 1.57 2.94
CA PRO A 28 -38.83 1.50 2.22
C PRO A 28 -39.21 2.90 1.72
N LEU A 29 -39.35 3.06 0.41
CA LEU A 29 -40.07 4.18 -0.18
C LEU A 29 -41.54 4.12 0.26
N LYS A 30 -41.91 4.97 1.23
CA LYS A 30 -43.31 5.35 1.43
C LYS A 30 -43.71 6.35 0.35
N THR A 31 -44.33 5.82 -0.71
CA THR A 31 -45.21 6.59 -1.59
C THR A 31 -46.34 7.18 -0.75
N THR A 32 -46.30 8.51 -0.54
CA THR A 32 -47.43 9.28 0.00
C THR A 32 -48.08 10.04 -1.15
N ASP A 33 -49.40 10.01 -1.12
CA ASP A 33 -50.33 10.31 -2.20
C ASP A 33 -50.19 11.69 -2.86
N GLN A 34 -50.54 11.69 -4.14
CA GLN A 34 -50.95 12.89 -4.87
C GLN A 34 -52.20 13.49 -4.22
N GLN A 35 -52.07 14.69 -3.65
CA GLN A 35 -53.15 15.65 -3.63
C GLN A 35 -52.66 16.98 -4.22
N GLN A 36 -53.29 17.35 -5.34
CA GLN A 36 -53.21 18.66 -5.95
C GLN A 36 -53.60 19.74 -4.93
N GLN A 37 -52.64 20.59 -4.58
CA GLN A 37 -52.92 21.95 -4.13
C GLN A 37 -52.14 22.91 -5.01
N GLN A 38 -52.89 23.62 -5.86
CA GLN A 38 -52.49 24.89 -6.44
C GLN A 38 -52.06 25.82 -5.31
N HIS A 39 -50.77 26.10 -5.22
CA HIS A 39 -50.25 27.16 -4.39
C HIS A 39 -49.46 28.14 -5.25
N HIS A 40 -49.99 29.37 -5.22
CA HIS A 40 -49.36 30.65 -5.52
C HIS A 40 -47.83 30.58 -5.68
N ILE A 41 -47.33 30.89 -6.89
CA ILE A 41 -45.91 31.19 -7.11
C ILE A 41 -45.66 32.55 -6.44
N GLU A 42 -45.15 32.51 -5.22
CA GLU A 42 -44.47 33.64 -4.59
C GLU A 42 -43.09 33.76 -5.29
N PRO A 43 -42.64 34.97 -5.66
CA PRO A 43 -41.32 35.12 -6.26
C PRO A 43 -40.26 34.59 -5.28
N VAL A 44 -39.53 33.57 -5.70
CA VAL A 44 -38.36 33.05 -4.99
C VAL A 44 -37.39 34.21 -4.83
N ASN A 45 -37.27 34.71 -3.61
CA ASN A 45 -36.35 35.78 -3.26
C ASN A 45 -34.91 35.25 -3.49
N GLU A 46 -34.24 35.71 -4.54
CA GLU A 46 -32.88 35.31 -4.95
C GLU A 46 -31.80 35.61 -3.89
N GLU A 47 -32.12 36.34 -2.82
CA GLU A 47 -31.21 36.70 -1.73
C GLU A 47 -30.74 35.54 -0.83
N LYS A 48 -31.24 34.31 -1.01
CA LYS A 48 -30.79 33.16 -0.20
C LYS A 48 -29.56 32.44 -0.76
N GLN A 49 -29.17 32.66 -2.02
CA GLN A 49 -28.17 31.82 -2.71
C GLN A 49 -26.70 32.04 -2.32
N ASP A 50 -26.41 32.97 -1.41
CA ASP A 50 -25.05 33.37 -1.04
C ASP A 50 -24.60 32.84 0.33
N ARG A 51 -25.30 31.87 0.93
CA ARG A 51 -24.94 31.33 2.24
C ARG A 51 -24.39 29.91 2.15
N ILE A 52 -23.30 29.66 2.85
CA ILE A 52 -22.63 28.36 2.92
C ILE A 52 -22.60 27.87 4.36
N GLN A 53 -23.14 26.67 4.61
CA GLN A 53 -23.02 26.02 5.92
C GLN A 53 -21.59 25.59 6.16
N VAL A 54 -21.00 26.03 7.27
CA VAL A 54 -19.61 25.72 7.59
C VAL A 54 -19.42 24.22 7.83
N ASP A 55 -20.35 23.58 8.54
CA ASP A 55 -20.25 22.16 8.88
C ASP A 55 -20.37 21.29 7.62
N LEU A 56 -21.38 21.55 6.77
CA LEU A 56 -21.56 20.81 5.52
C LEU A 56 -20.36 20.97 4.59
N PHE A 57 -19.87 22.20 4.41
CA PHE A 57 -18.69 22.45 3.59
C PHE A 57 -17.46 21.71 4.11
N SER A 58 -17.20 21.77 5.42
CA SER A 58 -16.05 21.11 6.05
C SER A 58 -16.14 19.59 5.94
N GLN A 59 -17.35 19.03 6.08
CA GLN A 59 -17.60 17.60 5.90
C GLN A 59 -17.37 17.15 4.46
N LEU A 60 -17.86 17.91 3.46
CA LEU A 60 -17.66 17.60 2.05
C LEU A 60 -16.18 17.64 1.68
N LEU A 61 -15.48 18.70 2.08
CA LEU A 61 -14.07 18.89 1.77
C LEU A 61 -13.19 17.83 2.44
N SER A 62 -13.42 17.55 3.73
CA SER A 62 -12.66 16.50 4.45
C SER A 62 -12.91 15.10 3.89
N THR A 63 -14.14 14.81 3.46
CA THR A 63 -14.50 13.53 2.82
C THR A 63 -13.78 13.36 1.49
N HIS A 64 -13.74 14.40 0.66
CA HIS A 64 -13.00 14.39 -0.60
C HIS A 64 -11.51 14.16 -0.36
N TRP A 65 -10.90 14.91 0.57
CA TRP A 65 -9.50 14.73 0.92
C TRP A 65 -9.17 13.32 1.41
N GLN A 66 -10.02 12.73 2.25
CA GLN A 66 -9.84 11.37 2.73
C GLN A 66 -9.82 10.37 1.56
N PHE A 67 -10.89 10.36 0.75
CA PHE A 67 -11.11 9.27 -0.19
C PHE A 67 -10.38 9.44 -1.52
N ASP A 68 -10.28 10.67 -2.04
CA ASP A 68 -9.70 10.89 -3.37
C ASP A 68 -8.18 11.09 -3.29
N HIS A 69 -7.67 11.59 -2.16
CA HIS A 69 -6.25 11.92 -2.01
C HIS A 69 -5.53 11.02 -1.01
N LEU A 70 -5.94 11.03 0.26
CA LEU A 70 -5.19 10.36 1.33
C LEU A 70 -5.21 8.84 1.21
N ASP A 71 -6.36 8.24 0.87
CA ASP A 71 -6.45 6.79 0.67
C ASP A 71 -5.59 6.33 -0.52
N SER A 72 -5.50 7.15 -1.57
CA SER A 72 -4.62 6.90 -2.72
C SER A 72 -3.14 6.95 -2.30
N ILE A 73 -2.72 8.01 -1.59
CA ILE A 73 -1.37 8.17 -1.05
C ILE A 73 -1.00 7.00 -0.14
N MET A 74 -1.90 6.64 0.78
CA MET A 74 -1.70 5.54 1.72
C MET A 74 -1.53 4.21 0.97
N SER A 75 -2.46 3.88 0.07
CA SER A 75 -2.42 2.61 -0.68
C SER A 75 -1.21 2.51 -1.61
N GLN A 76 -0.82 3.58 -2.30
CA GLN A 76 0.38 3.61 -3.12
C GLN A 76 1.64 3.40 -2.26
N SER A 77 1.70 4.07 -1.11
CA SER A 77 2.84 3.93 -0.20
C SER A 77 3.01 2.52 0.34
N HIS A 78 1.93 1.77 0.55
CA HIS A 78 2.02 0.40 1.04
C HIS A 78 2.83 -0.48 0.11
N LYS A 79 2.62 -0.33 -1.20
CA LYS A 79 3.33 -1.09 -2.21
C LYS A 79 4.80 -0.70 -2.25
N GLU A 80 5.09 0.61 -2.34
CA GLU A 80 6.47 1.09 -2.46
C GLU A 80 7.30 0.76 -1.22
N ILE A 81 6.73 0.89 -0.02
CA ILE A 81 7.39 0.49 1.23
C ILE A 81 7.64 -1.02 1.27
N ALA A 82 6.68 -1.83 0.84
CA ALA A 82 6.85 -3.28 0.82
C ALA A 82 7.95 -3.71 -0.16
N ASP A 83 8.03 -3.06 -1.32
CA ASP A 83 9.11 -3.28 -2.28
C ASP A 83 10.46 -2.82 -1.70
N HIS A 84 10.49 -1.68 -1.00
CA HIS A 84 11.71 -1.17 -0.35
C HIS A 84 12.19 -2.09 0.79
N ILE A 85 11.29 -2.62 1.63
CA ILE A 85 11.64 -3.57 2.68
C ILE A 85 12.18 -4.88 2.10
N GLN A 86 11.58 -5.39 1.01
CA GLN A 86 12.09 -6.57 0.33
C GLN A 86 13.51 -6.37 -0.21
N ASN A 87 13.82 -5.19 -0.74
CA ASN A 87 15.16 -4.88 -1.25
C ASN A 87 16.24 -4.89 -0.17
N HIS A 88 15.88 -4.85 1.11
CA HIS A 88 16.82 -4.97 2.23
C HIS A 88 17.00 -6.40 2.74
N ILE A 89 16.27 -7.37 2.17
CA ILE A 89 16.35 -8.77 2.55
C ILE A 89 16.87 -9.57 1.34
N GLU A 90 18.08 -10.10 1.48
CA GLU A 90 18.68 -11.01 0.51
C GLU A 90 18.62 -12.44 1.06
N ILE A 91 18.07 -13.35 0.27
CA ILE A 91 18.03 -14.78 0.59
C ILE A 91 19.01 -15.49 -0.34
N ASP A 92 20.04 -16.11 0.24
CA ASP A 92 21.06 -16.91 -0.43
C ASP A 92 20.95 -18.39 -0.05
N ILE A 93 21.39 -19.28 -0.93
CA ILE A 93 21.27 -20.73 -0.81
C ILE A 93 22.65 -21.34 -1.07
N GLN A 94 23.33 -21.71 0.01
CA GLN A 94 24.67 -22.27 -0.06
C GLN A 94 24.61 -23.77 -0.29
N THR A 95 24.93 -24.23 -1.50
CA THR A 95 25.16 -25.64 -1.80
C THR A 95 26.55 -26.06 -1.35
N SER A 96 26.66 -27.22 -0.68
CA SER A 96 27.94 -27.73 -0.17
C SER A 96 28.94 -28.11 -1.28
N ASP A 97 28.53 -28.07 -2.55
CA ASP A 97 29.31 -28.45 -3.74
C ASP A 97 29.50 -27.28 -4.73
N GLN A 98 30.01 -26.13 -4.27
CA GLN A 98 30.54 -25.10 -5.17
C GLN A 98 32.07 -25.26 -5.34
N PRO A 99 32.56 -26.02 -6.33
CA PRO A 99 33.91 -25.80 -6.83
C PRO A 99 33.89 -24.44 -7.54
N SER A 100 34.62 -23.46 -6.99
CA SER A 100 34.82 -22.14 -7.60
C SER A 100 34.97 -22.24 -9.12
N LEU A 101 34.19 -21.47 -9.88
CA LEU A 101 34.25 -21.40 -11.36
C LEU A 101 35.68 -21.13 -11.88
N ALA A 102 36.56 -20.57 -11.06
CA ALA A 102 37.98 -20.38 -11.32
C ALA A 102 38.79 -21.70 -11.49
N SER A 103 38.28 -22.83 -11.01
CA SER A 103 38.97 -24.13 -11.06
C SER A 103 38.67 -24.95 -12.32
N PHE A 104 37.65 -24.56 -13.10
CA PHE A 104 37.27 -25.27 -14.32
C PHE A 104 38.05 -24.81 -15.56
N GLU A 105 38.45 -23.53 -15.63
CA GLU A 105 39.27 -23.02 -16.74
C GLU A 105 40.74 -23.44 -16.66
N LEU A 106 41.27 -23.73 -15.46
CA LEU A 106 42.67 -24.11 -15.29
C LEU A 106 42.99 -25.59 -15.59
N ARG A 107 41.98 -26.46 -15.81
CA ARG A 107 42.19 -27.89 -16.14
C ARG A 107 42.01 -28.24 -17.61
N GLN A 108 41.52 -27.33 -18.44
CA GLN A 108 41.32 -27.59 -19.88
C GLN A 108 42.57 -27.34 -20.75
N GLN A 109 43.64 -26.74 -20.22
CA GLN A 109 44.85 -26.46 -21.02
C GLN A 109 45.92 -27.58 -21.03
N ASP A 110 45.87 -28.58 -20.15
CA ASP A 110 46.95 -29.59 -20.04
C ASP A 110 46.67 -30.94 -20.73
N GLN A 111 45.56 -31.11 -21.47
CA GLN A 111 45.23 -32.41 -22.11
C GLN A 111 44.93 -32.36 -23.62
N GLN A 112 45.54 -31.42 -24.36
CA GLN A 112 45.35 -31.35 -25.83
C GLN A 112 46.54 -31.79 -26.70
N GLN A 113 47.50 -32.55 -26.17
CA GLN A 113 48.51 -33.21 -27.02
C GLN A 113 48.73 -34.66 -26.63
N GLN A 114 47.87 -35.57 -27.13
CA GLN A 114 48.27 -36.75 -27.93
C GLN A 114 47.13 -37.78 -28.11
N GLN A 115 46.96 -38.20 -29.37
CA GLN A 115 46.47 -39.51 -29.88
C GLN A 115 44.99 -39.71 -30.33
N GLN A 116 44.86 -39.69 -31.67
CA GLN A 116 44.22 -40.63 -32.62
C GLN A 116 42.68 -40.71 -32.83
N PRO A 117 42.24 -41.04 -34.09
CA PRO A 117 40.87 -40.89 -34.55
C PRO A 117 40.18 -42.26 -34.73
N LEU A 118 39.72 -42.91 -33.65
CA LEU A 118 38.82 -44.06 -33.78
C LEU A 118 37.78 -44.17 -32.64
N GLN A 119 37.46 -43.05 -31.99
CA GLN A 119 36.45 -42.97 -30.91
C GLN A 119 35.31 -41.96 -31.16
N ARG A 120 35.21 -41.37 -32.36
CA ARG A 120 34.13 -40.40 -32.65
C ARG A 120 32.74 -41.02 -32.78
N GLN A 121 32.60 -42.33 -33.02
CA GLN A 121 31.28 -42.97 -33.15
C GLN A 121 30.70 -43.53 -31.84
N GLN A 122 31.51 -43.72 -30.78
CA GLN A 122 30.98 -44.15 -29.48
C GLN A 122 30.71 -42.97 -28.52
N GLN A 123 31.35 -41.81 -28.71
CA GLN A 123 31.10 -40.63 -27.87
C GLN A 123 29.79 -39.90 -28.20
N GLN A 124 29.23 -40.06 -29.40
CA GLN A 124 27.91 -39.48 -29.71
C GLN A 124 26.74 -40.17 -28.98
N LYS A 125 26.96 -41.35 -28.37
CA LYS A 125 25.93 -42.05 -27.59
C LYS A 125 25.97 -41.74 -26.08
N ILE A 126 27.00 -41.02 -25.60
CA ILE A 126 27.19 -40.69 -24.17
C ILE A 126 27.03 -39.18 -23.89
N MET A 127 26.67 -38.36 -24.88
CA MET A 127 26.42 -36.91 -24.70
C MET A 127 24.93 -36.51 -24.64
N MET A 128 24.00 -37.45 -24.47
CA MET A 128 22.56 -37.14 -24.31
C MET A 128 21.94 -37.61 -22.98
N GLN A 129 22.73 -37.83 -21.93
CA GLN A 129 22.19 -38.19 -20.60
C GLN A 129 22.99 -37.59 -19.43
N ARG A 130 22.88 -36.27 -19.25
CA ARG A 130 22.84 -35.53 -17.97
C ARG A 130 23.10 -34.06 -18.31
N PRO A 131 22.08 -33.19 -18.20
CA PRO A 131 21.78 -32.61 -16.89
C PRO A 131 20.26 -32.46 -16.66
N SER A 132 19.69 -33.22 -15.71
CA SER A 132 18.28 -33.07 -15.32
C SER A 132 18.05 -32.96 -13.81
N MET A 133 19.02 -33.30 -12.95
CA MET A 133 18.85 -33.23 -11.49
C MET A 133 19.18 -31.84 -10.92
N MET A 134 20.33 -31.25 -11.25
CA MET A 134 20.68 -29.89 -10.78
C MET A 134 19.65 -28.82 -11.13
N ARG A 135 18.97 -28.96 -12.28
CA ARG A 135 17.94 -28.00 -12.73
C ARG A 135 16.64 -28.10 -11.93
N MET A 136 16.35 -29.26 -11.34
CA MET A 136 15.14 -29.50 -10.55
C MET A 136 15.33 -28.94 -9.13
N GLU A 137 16.50 -29.19 -8.53
CA GLU A 137 16.87 -28.62 -7.22
C GLU A 137 16.91 -27.08 -7.27
N HIS A 138 17.56 -26.47 -8.27
CA HIS A 138 17.57 -25.00 -8.40
C HIS A 138 16.16 -24.42 -8.56
N MET A 139 15.26 -25.12 -9.26
CA MET A 139 13.88 -24.67 -9.44
C MET A 139 13.07 -24.72 -8.13
N GLU A 140 13.29 -25.72 -7.28
CA GLU A 140 12.63 -25.83 -5.97
C GLU A 140 13.10 -24.72 -5.01
N TYR A 141 14.38 -24.36 -5.07
CA TYR A 141 14.96 -23.27 -4.29
C TYR A 141 14.51 -21.88 -4.76
N ASP A 142 14.45 -21.66 -6.08
CA ASP A 142 13.91 -20.42 -6.64
C ASP A 142 12.42 -20.25 -6.28
N LEU A 143 11.67 -21.35 -6.25
CA LEU A 143 10.27 -21.35 -5.80
C LEU A 143 10.18 -21.00 -4.31
N LEU A 144 10.99 -21.62 -3.46
CA LEU A 144 11.01 -21.35 -2.03
C LEU A 144 11.38 -19.89 -1.74
N LYS A 145 12.42 -19.37 -2.40
CA LYS A 145 12.81 -17.96 -2.33
C LYS A 145 11.67 -17.05 -2.75
N SER A 146 11.03 -17.33 -3.88
CA SER A 146 9.86 -16.56 -4.34
C SER A 146 8.71 -16.59 -3.33
N GLN A 147 8.41 -17.74 -2.74
CA GLN A 147 7.39 -17.87 -1.69
C GLN A 147 7.74 -17.06 -0.44
N MET A 148 9.01 -17.08 0.00
CA MET A 148 9.49 -16.27 1.12
C MET A 148 9.35 -14.77 0.83
N MET A 149 9.78 -14.31 -0.35
CA MET A 149 9.64 -12.89 -0.74
C MET A 149 8.18 -12.45 -0.81
N ASN A 150 7.30 -13.27 -1.40
CA ASN A 150 5.86 -12.98 -1.43
C ASN A 150 5.25 -12.93 -0.02
N ALA A 151 5.70 -13.79 0.90
CA ALA A 151 5.24 -13.77 2.29
C ALA A 151 5.72 -12.50 3.04
N ILE A 152 6.96 -12.06 2.81
CA ILE A 152 7.50 -10.80 3.32
C ILE A 152 6.67 -9.62 2.82
N GLN A 153 6.36 -9.59 1.52
CA GLN A 153 5.54 -8.55 0.91
C GLN A 153 4.14 -8.51 1.55
N ALA A 154 3.45 -9.65 1.60
CA ALA A 154 2.10 -9.75 2.15
C ALA A 154 2.06 -9.34 3.63
N ARG A 155 3.06 -9.77 4.42
CA ARG A 155 3.18 -9.37 5.82
C ARG A 155 3.37 -7.86 5.97
N THR A 156 4.28 -7.29 5.19
CA THR A 156 4.58 -5.86 5.22
C THR A 156 3.34 -5.05 4.85
N GLN A 157 2.69 -5.36 3.74
CA GLN A 157 1.46 -4.71 3.30
C GLN A 157 0.31 -4.88 4.30
N GLY A 158 0.26 -5.99 5.04
CA GLY A 158 -0.75 -6.22 6.07
C GLY A 158 -0.56 -5.38 7.35
N LEU A 159 0.67 -4.95 7.66
CA LEU A 159 0.99 -4.17 8.87
C LEU A 159 0.98 -2.66 8.62
N LEU A 160 1.18 -2.22 7.36
CA LEU A 160 1.23 -0.79 7.04
C LEU A 160 -0.07 -0.02 7.30
N PRO A 161 -1.28 -0.57 7.08
CA PRO A 161 -2.52 0.12 7.45
C PRO A 161 -2.57 0.49 8.93
N GLU A 162 -2.18 -0.43 9.82
CA GLU A 162 -2.16 -0.17 11.26
C GLU A 162 -1.13 0.93 11.64
N MET A 163 0.03 0.92 10.98
CA MET A 163 1.05 1.95 11.18
C MET A 163 0.57 3.32 10.70
N TRP A 164 -0.19 3.36 9.60
CA TRP A 164 -0.82 4.58 9.11
C TRP A 164 -1.91 5.07 10.04
N ASP A 165 -2.76 4.19 10.57
CA ASP A 165 -3.79 4.58 11.54
C ASP A 165 -3.16 5.22 12.79
N GLN A 166 -2.03 4.71 13.26
CA GLN A 166 -1.33 5.24 14.43
C GLN A 166 -0.65 6.60 14.17
N ALA A 167 -0.11 6.81 12.97
CA ALA A 167 0.61 8.04 12.63
C ALA A 167 -0.29 9.13 12.03
N GLY A 168 -1.39 8.71 11.38
CA GLY A 168 -2.21 9.52 10.49
C GLY A 168 -3.41 10.20 11.15
N GLU A 169 -3.54 10.15 12.48
CA GLU A 169 -4.69 10.74 13.20
C GLU A 169 -4.95 12.20 12.80
N ALA A 170 -3.89 13.00 12.63
CA ALA A 170 -3.99 14.41 12.23
C ALA A 170 -4.47 14.63 10.79
N LEU A 171 -4.37 13.62 9.92
CA LEU A 171 -4.91 13.64 8.56
C LEU A 171 -6.25 12.90 8.45
N GLY A 172 -6.75 12.30 9.53
CA GLY A 172 -8.06 11.69 9.52
C GLY A 172 -9.16 12.70 9.25
N ARG A 173 -10.27 12.25 8.66
CA ARG A 173 -11.45 13.09 8.37
C ARG A 173 -11.85 14.03 9.52
N PRO A 174 -11.95 13.60 10.80
CA PRO A 174 -12.34 14.51 11.88
C PRO A 174 -11.34 15.65 12.12
N ALA A 175 -10.05 15.39 11.95
CA ALA A 175 -9.00 16.39 12.13
C ALA A 175 -9.02 17.43 11.00
N ILE A 176 -9.13 16.96 9.75
CA ILE A 176 -9.27 17.85 8.58
C ILE A 176 -10.54 18.67 8.66
N GLU A 177 -11.67 18.05 9.01
CA GLU A 177 -12.95 18.75 9.19
C GLU A 177 -12.82 19.86 10.23
N GLY A 178 -12.27 19.56 11.41
CA GLY A 178 -12.04 20.55 12.46
C GLY A 178 -11.10 21.67 12.02
N TYR A 179 -10.04 21.33 11.29
CA TYR A 179 -9.10 22.32 10.75
C TYR A 179 -9.76 23.24 9.72
N VAL A 180 -10.55 22.70 8.78
CA VAL A 180 -11.30 23.50 7.80
C VAL A 180 -12.31 24.41 8.49
N GLN A 181 -13.05 23.92 9.49
CA GLN A 181 -13.96 24.76 10.27
C GLN A 181 -13.20 25.92 10.95
N GLN A 182 -12.02 25.65 11.51
CA GLN A 182 -11.18 26.69 12.11
C GLN A 182 -10.70 27.71 11.08
N LEU A 183 -10.25 27.25 9.91
CA LEU A 183 -9.83 28.10 8.81
C LEU A 183 -10.96 29.04 8.36
N LEU A 184 -12.15 28.50 8.16
CA LEU A 184 -13.33 29.26 7.74
C LEU A 184 -13.73 30.31 8.77
N ARG A 185 -13.76 29.96 10.06
CA ARG A 185 -14.08 30.89 11.15
C ARG A 185 -13.04 31.99 11.32
N THR A 186 -11.81 31.75 10.89
CA THR A 186 -10.71 32.72 10.96
C THR A 186 -10.71 33.66 9.75
N ALA A 187 -11.01 33.12 8.56
CA ALA A 187 -11.00 33.89 7.33
C ALA A 187 -12.28 34.70 7.12
N CYS A 188 -13.45 34.16 7.50
CA CYS A 188 -14.74 34.77 7.24
C CYS A 188 -15.54 35.03 8.54
N PRO A 189 -16.28 36.15 8.61
CA PRO A 189 -17.17 36.42 9.74
C PRO A 189 -18.28 35.36 9.78
N LEU A 190 -18.35 34.65 10.91
CA LEU A 190 -19.35 33.61 11.12
C LEU A 190 -20.69 34.24 11.51
N HIS A 191 -21.73 33.96 10.75
CA HIS A 191 -23.11 34.34 11.08
C HIS A 191 -23.87 33.10 11.54
N GLN A 192 -23.91 32.87 12.85
CA GLN A 192 -24.42 31.62 13.46
C GLN A 192 -23.58 30.40 13.05
N GLU A 193 -23.93 29.76 11.92
CA GLU A 193 -23.33 28.51 11.41
C GLU A 193 -23.01 28.57 9.91
N TRP A 194 -23.14 29.76 9.30
CA TRP A 194 -22.90 29.96 7.88
C TRP A 194 -21.93 31.13 7.64
N VAL A 195 -21.34 31.11 6.45
CA VAL A 195 -20.47 32.17 5.92
C VAL A 195 -21.01 32.67 4.58
N GLU A 196 -20.74 33.94 4.28
CA GLU A 196 -21.09 34.55 2.99
C GLU A 196 -20.21 33.99 1.87
N MET A 197 -20.83 33.68 0.75
CA MET A 197 -20.18 33.18 -0.45
C MET A 197 -19.08 34.11 -0.95
N SER A 198 -19.39 35.41 -1.00
CA SER A 198 -18.46 36.44 -1.45
C SER A 198 -17.18 36.49 -0.61
N CYS A 199 -17.25 36.14 0.67
CA CYS A 199 -16.08 36.04 1.53
C CYS A 199 -15.24 34.81 1.19
N LEU A 200 -15.89 33.65 1.00
CA LEU A 200 -15.21 32.42 0.59
C LEU A 200 -14.47 32.61 -0.73
N ASP A 201 -15.12 33.21 -1.73
CA ASP A 201 -14.49 33.47 -3.03
C ASP A 201 -13.26 34.36 -2.91
N GLN A 202 -13.32 35.39 -2.05
CA GLN A 202 -12.17 36.28 -1.80
C GLN A 202 -11.01 35.57 -1.11
N HIS A 203 -11.30 34.59 -0.25
CA HIS A 203 -10.29 33.88 0.54
C HIS A 203 -9.94 32.49 -0.01
N ALA A 204 -10.57 32.01 -1.09
CA ALA A 204 -10.48 30.64 -1.58
C ALA A 204 -9.03 30.18 -1.81
N MET A 205 -8.21 30.99 -2.48
CA MET A 205 -6.79 30.66 -2.72
C MET A 205 -5.98 30.55 -1.41
N THR A 206 -6.26 31.44 -0.45
CA THR A 206 -5.58 31.42 0.85
C THR A 206 -6.00 30.22 1.69
N LEU A 207 -7.30 29.88 1.68
CA LEU A 207 -7.85 28.72 2.36
C LEU A 207 -7.29 27.42 1.78
N SER A 208 -7.24 27.28 0.46
CA SER A 208 -6.64 26.13 -0.22
C SER A 208 -5.16 25.99 0.18
N SER A 209 -4.37 27.05 0.02
CA SER A 209 -2.95 27.01 0.36
C SER A 209 -2.68 26.66 1.82
N GLN A 210 -3.53 27.09 2.76
CA GLN A 210 -3.41 26.72 4.18
C GLN A 210 -3.81 25.26 4.45
N LEU A 211 -4.74 24.71 3.69
CA LEU A 211 -5.09 23.29 3.75
C LEU A 211 -3.99 22.42 3.14
N ASP A 212 -3.44 22.82 2.00
CA ASP A 212 -2.33 22.12 1.35
C ASP A 212 -1.10 22.10 2.27
N ALA A 213 -0.76 23.25 2.87
CA ALA A 213 0.31 23.34 3.85
C ALA A 213 0.06 22.46 5.08
N TYR A 214 -1.18 22.40 5.58
CA TYR A 214 -1.54 21.51 6.67
C TYR A 214 -1.31 20.05 6.31
N VAL A 215 -1.82 19.61 5.16
CA VAL A 215 -1.68 18.22 4.70
C VAL A 215 -0.21 17.88 4.48
N GLN A 216 0.54 18.74 3.78
CA GLN A 216 1.95 18.52 3.48
C GLN A 216 2.82 18.43 4.75
N ASN A 217 2.58 19.30 5.72
CA ASN A 217 3.32 19.28 6.99
C ASN A 217 3.08 17.97 7.76
N HIS A 218 1.83 17.50 7.82
CA HIS A 218 1.50 16.27 8.53
C HIS A 218 1.98 15.02 7.77
N LEU A 219 1.87 14.98 6.43
CA LEU A 219 2.47 13.92 5.62
C LEU A 219 3.98 13.84 5.82
N THR A 220 4.67 14.98 5.87
CA THR A 220 6.12 15.05 6.14
C THR A 220 6.44 14.49 7.53
N ALA A 221 5.63 14.82 8.54
CA ALA A 221 5.80 14.31 9.89
C ALA A 221 5.59 12.78 9.97
N ILE A 222 4.54 12.27 9.33
CA ILE A 222 4.26 10.82 9.23
C ILE A 222 5.43 10.11 8.57
N TRP A 223 5.93 10.62 7.45
CA TRP A 223 7.05 10.01 6.76
C TRP A 223 8.34 10.03 7.58
N THR A 224 8.57 11.11 8.31
CA THR A 224 9.71 11.20 9.23
C THR A 224 9.62 10.13 10.32
N LEU A 225 8.43 9.93 10.90
CA LEU A 225 8.19 8.87 11.88
C LEU A 225 8.41 7.48 11.29
N PHE A 226 7.90 7.25 10.08
CA PHE A 226 8.07 5.97 9.38
C PHE A 226 9.53 5.66 9.12
N GLN A 227 10.29 6.62 8.58
CA GLN A 227 11.70 6.41 8.26
C GLN A 227 12.58 6.19 9.48
N LYS A 228 12.30 6.92 10.56
CA LYS A 228 13.16 6.91 11.75
C LYS A 228 12.89 5.71 12.64
N ASP A 229 11.61 5.39 12.85
CA ASP A 229 11.21 4.43 13.87
C ASP A 229 10.43 3.25 13.26
N ALA A 230 9.37 3.51 12.50
CA ALA A 230 8.40 2.47 12.19
C ALA A 230 8.89 1.43 11.15
N LEU A 231 9.48 1.87 10.04
CA LEU A 231 9.97 0.99 8.98
C LEU A 231 11.22 0.18 9.38
N PRO A 232 12.23 0.76 10.07
CA PRO A 232 13.33 -0.03 10.61
C PRO A 232 12.85 -1.15 11.56
N ASN A 233 11.90 -0.84 12.44
CA ASN A 233 11.30 -1.83 13.35
C ASN A 233 10.51 -2.90 12.60
N LEU A 234 9.78 -2.51 11.55
CA LEU A 234 9.06 -3.44 10.69
C LEU A 234 10.02 -4.41 9.97
N LEU A 235 11.12 -3.89 9.41
CA LEU A 235 12.17 -4.71 8.81
C LEU A 235 12.76 -5.69 9.83
N GLN A 236 13.18 -5.18 11.00
CA GLN A 236 13.78 -6.03 12.03
C GLN A 236 12.83 -7.15 12.51
N SER A 237 11.55 -6.81 12.74
CA SER A 237 10.57 -7.81 13.16
C SER A 237 10.26 -8.83 12.06
N THR A 238 10.25 -8.40 10.80
CA THR A 238 10.03 -9.29 9.64
C THR A 238 11.19 -10.25 9.43
N VAL A 239 12.43 -9.76 9.52
CA VAL A 239 13.64 -10.59 9.50
C VAL A 239 13.60 -11.62 10.62
N LYS A 240 13.30 -11.20 11.85
CA LYS A 240 13.25 -12.11 13.00
C LYS A 240 12.25 -13.26 12.81
N GLU A 241 11.12 -13.01 12.17
CA GLU A 241 10.17 -14.07 11.84
C GLU A 241 10.65 -14.94 10.67
N LEU A 242 11.30 -14.35 9.66
CA LEU A 242 11.89 -15.09 8.54
C LEU A 242 13.01 -16.02 9.01
N GLU A 243 13.87 -15.57 9.93
CA GLU A 243 14.94 -16.37 10.52
C GLU A 243 14.38 -17.65 11.15
N LYS A 244 13.27 -17.58 11.90
CA LYS A 244 12.64 -18.79 12.47
C LYS A 244 12.19 -19.79 11.41
N VAL A 245 11.68 -19.29 10.28
CA VAL A 245 11.24 -20.15 9.16
C VAL A 245 12.47 -20.79 8.52
N VAL A 246 13.52 -20.00 8.28
CA VAL A 246 14.79 -20.48 7.70
C VAL A 246 15.47 -21.50 8.61
N ASP A 247 15.52 -21.25 9.92
CA ASP A 247 16.06 -22.17 10.92
C ASP A 247 15.32 -23.51 10.89
N TYR A 248 13.98 -23.48 10.84
CA TYR A 248 13.18 -24.71 10.70
C TYR A 248 13.56 -25.51 9.43
N PHE A 249 13.69 -24.86 8.28
CA PHE A 249 14.08 -25.56 7.05
C PHE A 249 15.52 -26.07 7.10
N ASN A 250 16.44 -25.31 7.70
CA ASN A 250 17.82 -25.70 7.85
C ASN A 250 18.01 -26.86 8.85
N ASP A 251 17.19 -26.93 9.90
CA ASP A 251 17.21 -28.00 10.90
C ASP A 251 16.62 -29.31 10.35
N GLU A 252 15.58 -29.23 9.53
CA GLU A 252 14.96 -30.40 8.88
C GLU A 252 15.77 -30.89 7.66
N ALA A 253 16.65 -30.06 7.11
CA ALA A 253 17.52 -30.42 6.00
C ALA A 253 18.65 -31.37 6.46
N GLN A 254 18.78 -32.54 5.80
CA GLN A 254 19.89 -33.47 6.07
C GLN A 254 21.25 -32.85 5.67
N ASP A 255 22.35 -33.33 6.24
CA ASP A 255 23.71 -32.76 6.17
C ASP A 255 24.26 -32.41 4.76
N ASN A 256 23.68 -32.95 3.68
CA ASN A 256 24.09 -32.70 2.29
C ASN A 256 23.17 -31.74 1.51
N HIS A 257 22.15 -31.16 2.16
CA HIS A 257 21.28 -30.18 1.52
C HIS A 257 21.84 -28.76 1.64
N PRO A 258 21.57 -27.91 0.65
CA PRO A 258 21.96 -26.52 0.73
C PRO A 258 21.27 -25.81 1.90
N ARG A 259 22.02 -24.90 2.52
CA ARG A 259 21.53 -24.08 3.63
C ARG A 259 21.02 -22.75 3.12
N ILE A 260 19.89 -22.33 3.66
CA ILE A 260 19.30 -21.03 3.38
C ILE A 260 19.88 -20.02 4.37
N ILE A 261 20.36 -18.89 3.86
CA ILE A 261 20.92 -17.80 4.65
C ILE A 261 20.19 -16.53 4.30
N VAL A 262 19.82 -15.78 5.34
CA VAL A 262 19.21 -14.46 5.22
C VAL A 262 20.28 -13.42 5.49
N HIS A 263 20.48 -12.51 4.54
CA HIS A 263 21.28 -11.32 4.69
C HIS A 263 20.37 -10.10 4.76
N VAL A 264 20.61 -9.24 5.74
CA VAL A 264 19.86 -7.98 5.91
C VAL A 264 20.79 -6.83 5.59
N LEU A 265 20.43 -6.06 4.57
CA LEU A 265 21.16 -4.85 4.22
C LEU A 265 20.85 -3.74 5.24
N PRO A 266 21.82 -2.87 5.55
CA PRO A 266 21.57 -1.72 6.42
C PRO A 266 20.43 -0.86 5.88
N TRP A 267 19.58 -0.35 6.78
CA TRP A 267 18.50 0.55 6.41
C TRP A 267 19.06 1.79 5.70
N SER A 268 18.70 1.93 4.43
CA SER A 268 18.90 3.16 3.66
C SER A 268 17.64 4.01 3.65
N THR A 269 17.83 5.33 3.71
CA THR A 269 16.72 6.29 3.71
C THR A 269 15.90 6.13 2.42
N TYR A 270 14.64 5.75 2.57
CA TYR A 270 13.66 5.75 1.48
C TYR A 270 13.23 7.20 1.21
N ASN A 271 13.26 7.65 -0.05
CA ASN A 271 12.80 8.99 -0.41
C ASN A 271 11.45 8.90 -1.15
N PRO A 272 10.31 9.16 -0.49
CA PRO A 272 8.99 9.08 -1.09
C PRO A 272 8.62 10.31 -1.92
N SER A 273 9.58 11.10 -2.44
CA SER A 273 9.28 12.34 -3.17
C SER A 273 8.28 12.16 -4.32
N SER A 274 8.17 10.96 -4.92
CA SER A 274 7.17 10.64 -5.93
C SER A 274 5.74 10.50 -5.37
N ILE A 275 5.58 10.04 -4.13
CA ILE A 275 4.28 9.89 -3.46
C ILE A 275 3.85 11.20 -2.79
N MET A 276 4.81 11.98 -2.30
CA MET A 276 4.56 13.25 -1.62
C MET A 276 4.33 14.43 -2.58
N ASP A 277 4.39 14.22 -3.89
CA ASP A 277 4.17 15.28 -4.86
C ASP A 277 2.68 15.62 -4.97
N LEU A 278 2.23 16.52 -4.09
CA LEU A 278 0.86 17.05 -4.10
C LEU A 278 0.62 18.03 -5.26
N SER A 279 1.63 18.35 -6.09
CA SER A 279 1.45 19.30 -7.20
C SER A 279 0.51 18.77 -8.30
N SER A 280 0.29 17.46 -8.36
CA SER A 280 -0.74 16.88 -9.23
C SER A 280 -2.16 16.98 -8.64
N LEU A 281 -2.31 17.39 -7.39
CA LEU A 281 -3.60 17.55 -6.70
C LEU A 281 -4.14 18.98 -6.78
N ASP A 282 -3.41 19.88 -7.45
CA ASP A 282 -3.67 21.31 -7.55
C ASP A 282 -4.83 21.59 -8.54
N ASP A 283 -6.00 21.03 -8.22
CA ASP A 283 -7.21 21.22 -8.99
C ASP A 283 -8.02 22.34 -8.32
N HIS A 284 -7.59 23.59 -8.54
CA HIS A 284 -8.25 24.81 -8.04
C HIS A 284 -9.76 24.88 -8.37
N SER A 285 -10.24 24.05 -9.31
CA SER A 285 -11.65 23.89 -9.63
C SER A 285 -12.47 23.23 -8.51
N LEU A 286 -11.82 22.46 -7.62
CA LEU A 286 -12.46 21.70 -6.55
C LEU A 286 -13.12 22.60 -5.49
N PHE A 287 -12.42 23.63 -5.02
CA PHE A 287 -12.98 24.55 -4.02
C PHE A 287 -14.27 25.21 -4.53
N SER A 288 -14.29 25.64 -5.80
CA SER A 288 -15.48 26.22 -6.46
C SER A 288 -16.64 25.21 -6.58
N ASN A 289 -16.33 23.93 -6.85
CA ASN A 289 -17.32 22.87 -6.90
C ASN A 289 -17.93 22.58 -5.52
N PHE A 290 -17.12 22.50 -4.46
CA PHE A 290 -17.62 22.30 -3.09
C PHE A 290 -18.44 23.49 -2.60
N ILE A 291 -17.99 24.70 -2.92
CA ILE A 291 -18.71 25.93 -2.68
C ILE A 291 -20.11 25.86 -3.30
N THR A 292 -20.24 25.35 -4.52
CA THR A 292 -21.55 25.20 -5.19
C THR A 292 -22.44 24.15 -4.51
N LEU A 293 -21.85 23.05 -4.02
CA LEU A 293 -22.58 21.96 -3.35
C LEU A 293 -23.04 22.31 -1.92
N ALA A 294 -22.35 23.22 -1.24
CA ALA A 294 -22.63 23.60 0.14
C ALA A 294 -23.58 24.80 0.29
N LYS A 295 -24.15 25.30 -0.82
CA LYS A 295 -25.17 26.37 -0.86
C LYS A 295 -26.45 25.92 -0.18
N ILE A 296 -27.03 26.79 0.66
CA ILE A 296 -28.35 26.61 1.31
C ILE A 296 -29.35 27.60 0.74
#